data_AF-A0A4U9RDI5-F1
#
_entry.id   AF-A0A4U9RDI5-F1
#
_cell.length_a   1.000
_cell.length_b   1.000
_cell.length_c   1.000
_cell.angle_alpha   90.00
_cell.angle_beta   90.00
_cell.angle_gamma   90.00
#
_symmetry.space_group_name_H-M   'P 1'
#
loop_
_entity.id
_entity.type
_entity.pdbx_description
1 polymer ?
#
loop_
_entity_poly.entity_id
_entity_poly.type
_entity_poly.pdbx_seq_one_letter_code
_entity_poly.pdbx_strand_id
1 'polypeptide(L)'
;MNKIKIKISEEAYDRLLKILDNHKEYNYLRLSKGSCCKNKVSLTLDNKNSNDIEDSIEDLKIVYTEEISDLCKEIVLVFREGSFMIQVLQRDTSKSFCGGCNKSKKSCKSCSGCSGCNKN
;
A
#
# COMPACT_ATOMS: atom_id res chain seq x y z
N MET A 1 -6.68 -12.92 10.40
CA MET A 1 -6.57 -11.81 9.44
C MET A 1 -6.21 -10.53 10.16
N ASN A 2 -5.35 -9.74 9.53
CA ASN A 2 -4.65 -8.63 10.13
C ASN A 2 -5.18 -7.31 9.55
N LYS A 3 -6.33 -6.83 10.02
CA LYS A 3 -7.01 -5.64 9.45
C LYS A 3 -6.07 -4.43 9.41
N ILE A 4 -6.09 -3.69 8.30
CA ILE A 4 -5.25 -2.51 8.09
C ILE A 4 -5.95 -1.32 8.75
N LYS A 5 -5.20 -0.44 9.38
CA LYS A 5 -5.75 0.85 9.81
C LYS A 5 -5.78 1.81 8.63
N ILE A 6 -6.95 2.26 8.23
CA ILE A 6 -7.10 3.20 7.12
C ILE A 6 -7.47 4.58 7.70
N LYS A 7 -6.76 5.63 7.29
CA LYS A 7 -7.07 7.02 7.60
C LYS A 7 -7.21 7.79 6.31
N ILE A 8 -8.23 8.63 6.23
CA ILE A 8 -8.51 9.45 5.06
C ILE A 8 -8.72 10.87 5.55
N SER A 9 -8.06 11.86 4.92
CA SER A 9 -8.38 13.27 5.18
C SER A 9 -9.78 13.59 4.68
N GLU A 10 -10.51 14.45 5.36
CA GLU A 10 -11.87 14.89 4.98
C GLU A 10 -12.00 15.25 3.49
N GLU A 11 -11.09 16.07 2.94
CA GLU A 11 -11.13 16.44 1.52
C GLU A 11 -10.97 15.22 0.58
N ALA A 12 -10.11 14.26 0.93
CA ALA A 12 -9.93 13.06 0.14
C ALA A 12 -11.18 12.17 0.19
N TYR A 13 -11.81 12.06 1.37
CA TYR A 13 -13.03 11.31 1.57
C TYR A 13 -14.17 11.86 0.69
N ASP A 14 -14.45 13.16 0.78
CA ASP A 14 -15.50 13.81 0.00
C ASP A 14 -15.31 13.64 -1.52
N ARG A 15 -14.06 13.78 -1.98
CA ARG A 15 -13.73 13.63 -3.40
C ARG A 15 -13.91 12.19 -3.86
N LEU A 16 -13.49 11.22 -3.06
CA LEU A 16 -13.63 9.81 -3.40
C LEU A 16 -15.09 9.37 -3.43
N LEU A 17 -15.90 9.81 -2.47
CA LEU A 17 -17.34 9.58 -2.50
C LEU A 17 -17.97 10.14 -3.77
N LYS A 18 -17.64 11.38 -4.13
CA LYS A 18 -18.12 11.99 -5.40
C LYS A 18 -17.66 11.21 -6.63
N ILE A 19 -16.43 10.71 -6.63
CA ILE A 19 -15.92 9.87 -7.73
C ILE A 19 -16.73 8.57 -7.82
N LEU A 20 -16.97 7.87 -6.71
CA LEU A 20 -17.79 6.65 -6.71
C LEU A 20 -19.24 6.92 -7.13
N ASP A 21 -19.87 7.98 -6.65
CA ASP A 21 -21.25 8.33 -7.02
C ASP A 21 -21.39 8.65 -8.53
N ASN A 22 -20.34 9.25 -9.12
CA ASN A 22 -20.28 9.50 -10.56
C ASN A 22 -20.02 8.24 -11.41
N HIS A 23 -19.51 7.16 -10.80
CA HIS A 23 -19.13 5.91 -11.47
C HIS A 23 -19.91 4.73 -10.90
N LYS A 24 -21.20 4.64 -11.26
CA LYS A 24 -22.16 3.65 -10.73
C LYS A 24 -21.83 2.19 -11.07
N GLU A 25 -20.91 1.97 -12.02
CA GLU A 25 -20.39 0.66 -12.37
C GLU A 25 -19.45 0.06 -11.30
N TYR A 26 -18.95 0.89 -10.38
CA TYR A 26 -18.08 0.48 -9.28
C TYR A 26 -18.73 0.80 -7.94
N ASN A 27 -18.53 -0.09 -6.96
CA ASN A 27 -19.12 0.06 -5.62
C ASN A 27 -18.06 0.18 -4.52
N TYR A 28 -16.79 0.01 -4.86
CA TYR A 28 -15.69 -0.08 -3.91
C TYR A 28 -14.46 0.68 -4.38
N LEU A 29 -13.70 1.22 -3.43
CA LEU A 29 -12.30 1.55 -3.63
C LEU A 29 -11.43 0.33 -3.37
N ARG A 30 -10.57 -0.02 -4.33
CA ARG A 30 -9.60 -1.09 -4.18
C ARG A 30 -8.22 -0.55 -3.83
N LEU A 31 -7.64 -1.09 -2.77
CA LEU A 31 -6.21 -0.94 -2.47
C LEU A 31 -5.47 -2.18 -3.02
N SER A 32 -4.55 -1.94 -3.95
CA SER A 32 -3.78 -2.99 -4.63
C SER A 32 -2.28 -2.74 -4.53
N LYS A 33 -1.48 -3.76 -4.79
CA LYS A 33 -0.03 -3.62 -4.87
C LYS A 33 0.34 -2.90 -6.15
N GLY A 34 1.18 -1.87 -6.04
CA GLY A 34 1.68 -1.11 -7.18
C GLY A 34 2.56 -1.98 -8.08
N SER A 35 2.35 -1.89 -9.38
CA SER A 35 2.98 -2.74 -10.40
C SER A 35 4.49 -2.52 -10.59
N CYS A 36 5.01 -1.33 -10.27
CA CYS A 36 6.40 -0.95 -10.60
C CYS A 36 7.38 -1.05 -9.41
N CYS A 37 6.90 -0.99 -8.16
CA CYS A 37 7.77 -1.03 -6.98
C CYS A 37 7.12 -1.87 -5.88
N LYS A 38 7.85 -2.83 -5.32
CA LYS A 38 7.37 -3.86 -4.39
C LYS A 38 6.67 -3.33 -3.12
N ASN A 39 6.79 -2.04 -2.83
CA ASN A 39 6.34 -1.40 -1.60
C ASN A 39 5.25 -0.33 -1.82
N LYS A 40 4.74 -0.17 -3.04
CA LYS A 40 3.71 0.84 -3.33
C LYS A 40 2.32 0.22 -3.22
N VAL A 41 1.37 1.02 -2.74
CA VAL A 41 -0.07 0.71 -2.81
C VAL A 41 -0.68 1.65 -3.84
N SER A 42 -1.55 1.13 -4.69
CA SER A 42 -2.36 1.87 -5.65
C SER A 42 -3.82 1.88 -5.22
N LEU A 43 -4.54 2.94 -5.58
CA LEU A 43 -5.96 3.12 -5.34
C LEU A 43 -6.71 3.14 -6.67
N THR A 44 -7.74 2.32 -6.81
CA THR A 44 -8.60 2.26 -8.02
C THR A 44 -10.07 2.10 -7.62
N LEU A 45 -11.00 2.41 -8.53
CA LEU A 45 -12.40 2.02 -8.40
C LEU A 45 -12.56 0.58 -8.90
N ASP A 46 -13.32 -0.23 -8.17
CA ASP A 46 -13.55 -1.62 -8.56
C ASP A 46 -14.84 -2.19 -7.93
N ASN A 47 -15.11 -3.45 -8.26
CA ASN A 47 -16.08 -4.30 -7.57
C ASN A 47 -15.37 -5.34 -6.70
N LYS A 48 -16.14 -5.92 -5.76
CA LYS A 48 -15.65 -6.91 -4.81
C LYS A 48 -15.46 -8.28 -5.49
N ASN A 49 -14.33 -8.91 -5.23
CA ASN A 49 -14.03 -10.29 -5.56
C ASN A 49 -14.28 -11.20 -4.35
N SER A 50 -14.40 -12.51 -4.59
CA SER A 50 -14.70 -13.50 -3.54
C SER A 50 -13.68 -13.54 -2.40
N ASN A 51 -12.43 -13.20 -2.68
CA ASN A 51 -11.30 -13.32 -1.75
C ASN A 51 -10.88 -11.97 -1.15
N ASP A 52 -11.65 -10.91 -1.39
CA ASP A 52 -11.35 -9.60 -0.85
C ASP A 52 -11.76 -9.49 0.62
N ILE A 53 -10.93 -8.79 1.37
CA ILE A 53 -11.26 -8.25 2.68
C ILE A 53 -12.00 -6.95 2.45
N GLU A 54 -13.18 -6.83 3.04
CA GLU A 54 -14.01 -5.63 2.99
C GLU A 54 -13.82 -4.79 4.26
N ASP A 55 -13.72 -3.48 4.06
CA ASP A 55 -13.68 -2.48 5.10
C ASP A 55 -14.55 -1.28 4.70
N SER A 56 -14.88 -0.46 5.67
CA SER A 56 -15.71 0.73 5.47
C SER A 56 -15.23 1.84 6.38
N ILE A 57 -15.09 3.03 5.81
CA ILE A 57 -15.01 4.27 6.57
C ILE A 57 -16.29 5.04 6.24
N GLU A 58 -17.21 5.06 7.20
CA GLU A 58 -18.55 5.63 6.99
C GLU A 58 -19.21 5.03 5.73
N ASP A 59 -19.57 5.84 4.74
CA ASP A 59 -20.22 5.40 3.50
C ASP A 59 -19.24 4.90 2.43
N LEU A 60 -17.94 5.09 2.67
CA LEU A 60 -16.90 4.72 1.73
C LEU A 60 -16.49 3.25 1.91
N LYS A 61 -16.91 2.42 0.96
CA LYS A 61 -16.57 0.99 0.95
C LYS A 61 -15.20 0.75 0.30
N ILE A 62 -14.38 -0.05 0.98
CA ILE A 62 -12.99 -0.31 0.59
C ILE A 62 -12.77 -1.82 0.55
N VAL A 63 -12.04 -2.29 -0.46
CA VAL A 63 -11.62 -3.69 -0.60
C VAL A 63 -10.11 -3.79 -0.79
N TYR A 64 -9.54 -4.87 -0.26
CA TYR A 64 -8.14 -5.22 -0.45
C TYR A 64 -7.91 -6.71 -0.23
N THR A 65 -6.79 -7.22 -0.73
CA THR A 65 -6.42 -8.63 -0.59
C THR A 65 -5.67 -8.90 0.72
N GLU A 66 -5.59 -10.16 1.13
CA GLU A 66 -4.77 -10.58 2.27
C GLU A 66 -3.29 -10.18 2.12
N GLU A 67 -2.75 -10.21 0.90
CA GLU A 67 -1.38 -9.72 0.62
C GLU A 67 -1.18 -8.27 1.08
N ILE A 68 -2.17 -7.40 0.86
CA ILE A 68 -2.11 -5.99 1.29
C ILE A 68 -2.27 -5.90 2.81
N SER A 69 -3.12 -6.73 3.40
CA SER A 69 -3.33 -6.84 4.85
C SER A 69 -2.06 -7.25 5.61
N ASP A 70 -1.26 -8.13 5.02
CA ASP A 70 -0.02 -8.64 5.60
C ASP A 70 1.15 -7.68 5.39
N LEU A 71 1.17 -6.95 4.27
CA LEU A 71 2.18 -5.94 3.98
C LEU A 71 1.98 -4.67 4.83
N CYS A 72 0.75 -4.22 4.98
CA CYS A 72 0.41 -2.89 5.50
C CYS A 72 -0.13 -2.96 6.93
N LYS A 73 0.41 -2.08 7.78
CA LYS A 73 -0.14 -1.82 9.12
C LYS A 73 -1.16 -0.69 9.07
N GLU A 74 -0.79 0.40 8.41
CA GLU A 74 -1.61 1.61 8.28
C GLU A 74 -1.47 2.18 6.87
N ILE A 75 -2.57 2.71 6.33
CA ILE A 75 -2.61 3.47 5.08
C ILE A 75 -3.25 4.82 5.39
N VAL A 76 -2.59 5.89 4.97
CA VAL A 76 -3.10 7.26 5.07
C VAL A 76 -3.30 7.81 3.66
N LEU A 77 -4.51 8.24 3.37
CA LEU A 77 -4.88 8.85 2.10
C LEU A 77 -5.15 10.34 2.30
N VAL A 78 -4.49 11.17 1.51
CA VAL A 78 -4.71 12.62 1.49
C VAL A 78 -4.88 13.12 0.07
N PHE A 79 -5.61 14.21 -0.09
CA PHE A 79 -5.68 14.95 -1.35
C PHE A 79 -4.87 16.23 -1.18
N ARG A 80 -3.86 16.44 -2.02
CA ARG A 80 -3.10 17.70 -2.06
C ARG A 80 -2.67 17.99 -3.49
N GLU A 81 -2.60 19.27 -3.82
CA GLU A 81 -2.07 19.75 -5.11
C GLU A 81 -2.78 19.10 -6.32
N GLY A 82 -4.09 18.85 -6.21
CA GLY A 82 -4.88 18.25 -7.29
C GLY A 82 -4.70 16.74 -7.46
N SER A 83 -4.03 16.06 -6.53
CA SER A 83 -3.75 14.62 -6.62
C SER A 83 -4.02 13.88 -5.31
N PHE A 84 -4.36 12.59 -5.43
CA PHE A 84 -4.42 11.68 -4.29
C PHE A 84 -3.03 11.16 -3.96
N MET A 85 -2.63 11.29 -2.70
CA MET A 85 -1.38 10.78 -2.17
C MET A 85 -1.63 9.71 -1.12
N ILE A 86 -0.90 8.61 -1.23
CA ILE A 86 -1.01 7.45 -0.36
C ILE A 86 0.29 7.30 0.41
N GLN A 87 0.20 7.36 1.73
CA GLN A 87 1.29 7.00 2.62
C GLN A 87 1.00 5.63 3.23
N VAL A 88 2.01 4.74 3.20
CA VAL A 88 1.90 3.36 3.69
C VAL A 88 2.86 3.17 4.84
N LEU A 89 2.35 2.76 5.99
CA LEU A 89 3.14 2.21 7.08
C LEU A 89 3.12 0.70 6.94
N GLN A 90 4.27 0.11 6.61
CA GLN A 90 4.40 -1.33 6.49
C GLN A 90 4.36 -1.99 7.88
N ARG A 91 3.90 -3.25 7.95
CA ARG A 91 4.16 -4.06 9.13
C ARG A 91 5.64 -4.37 9.18
N ASP A 92 6.20 -4.38 10.39
CA ASP A 92 7.54 -4.91 10.63
C ASP A 92 7.54 -6.40 10.30
N THR A 93 7.78 -6.70 9.03
CA THR A 93 8.23 -8.03 8.67
C THR A 93 9.70 -8.05 9.08
N SER A 94 10.03 -8.81 10.12
CA SER A 94 11.40 -9.09 10.56
C SER A 94 12.26 -9.81 9.51
N LYS A 95 11.84 -9.78 8.24
CA LYS A 95 12.61 -10.20 7.08
C LYS A 95 13.00 -8.94 6.32
N SER A 96 14.02 -8.26 6.84
CA SER A 96 14.90 -7.46 5.99
C SER A 96 15.23 -8.32 4.77
N PHE A 97 14.78 -7.88 3.58
CA PHE A 97 15.15 -8.48 2.31
C PHE A 97 16.62 -8.10 1.97
N CYS A 98 17.52 -8.33 2.92
CA CYS A 98 18.97 -8.44 2.71
C CYS A 98 19.35 -9.93 2.71
N GLY A 99 18.50 -10.77 2.12
CA GLY A 99 18.84 -12.14 1.78
C GLY A 99 19.49 -12.15 0.40
N GLY A 100 20.82 -12.25 0.34
CA GLY A 100 21.50 -12.67 -0.89
C GLY A 100 22.67 -11.84 -1.40
N CYS A 101 23.61 -11.44 -0.54
CA CYS A 101 25.00 -11.28 -1.01
C CYS A 101 25.68 -12.65 -1.04
N ASN A 102 25.19 -13.56 -1.89
CA ASN A 102 25.85 -14.84 -2.11
C ASN A 102 25.78 -15.25 -3.59
N LYS A 103 26.79 -14.77 -4.32
CA LYS A 103 27.78 -15.55 -5.07
C LYS A 103 28.02 -14.98 -6.48
N SER A 104 29.30 -14.72 -6.74
CA SER A 104 29.94 -14.42 -8.02
C SER A 104 29.54 -13.05 -8.61
N LYS A 105 30.43 -12.14 -8.98
CA LYS A 105 31.80 -12.21 -9.46
C LYS A 105 32.56 -10.98 -8.96
N LYS A 106 33.88 -11.02 -9.11
CA LYS A 106 34.78 -9.86 -9.11
C LYS A 106 34.08 -8.62 -9.70
N SER A 107 34.31 -7.48 -9.04
CA SER A 107 33.95 -6.10 -9.42
C SER A 107 32.50 -5.64 -9.25
N CYS A 108 32.15 -5.24 -8.02
CA CYS A 108 31.34 -4.06 -7.79
C CYS A 108 32.09 -3.17 -6.79
N LYS A 109 32.97 -2.30 -7.31
CA LYS A 109 33.58 -1.22 -6.52
C LYS A 109 32.49 -0.16 -6.30
N SER A 110 32.32 0.24 -5.03
CA SER A 110 31.59 1.42 -4.57
C SER A 110 30.06 1.34 -4.50
N CYS A 111 29.55 0.61 -3.50
CA CYS A 111 28.32 1.01 -2.80
C CYS A 111 28.72 1.81 -1.55
N SER A 112 28.77 3.13 -1.66
CA SER A 112 28.90 4.04 -0.52
C SER A 112 27.55 4.13 0.20
N GLY A 113 27.43 3.55 1.40
CA GLY A 113 26.34 3.92 2.31
C GLY A 113 25.65 2.82 3.13
N CYS A 114 26.14 1.58 3.18
CA CYS A 114 25.61 0.60 4.14
C CYS A 114 26.42 0.59 5.44
N SER A 115 26.13 1.54 6.34
CA SER A 115 26.62 1.52 7.71
C SER A 115 25.82 0.50 8.51
N GLY A 116 26.35 -0.72 8.68
CA GLY A 116 25.71 -1.73 9.53
C GLY A 116 26.03 -3.18 9.22
N CYS A 117 27.30 -3.53 9.00
CA CYS A 117 27.74 -4.92 9.16
C CYS A 117 28.58 -4.98 10.44
N ASN A 118 27.91 -5.15 11.58
CA ASN A 118 28.61 -5.40 12.84
C ASN A 118 29.13 -6.84 12.79
N LYS A 119 30.46 -7.00 12.75
CA LYS A 119 31.09 -8.28 12.99
C LYS A 119 31.23 -8.45 14.50
N ASN A 120 30.51 -9.41 15.07
CA ASN A 120 31.01 -10.34 16.08
C ASN A 120 30.04 -11.51 16.18
#